data_AF-A0A1H9CMZ1-F1
#
_entry.id   AF-A0A1H9CMZ1-F1
#
_cell.length_a   1.000
_cell.length_b   1.000
_cell.length_c   1.000
_cell.angle_alpha   90.00
_cell.angle_beta   90.00
_cell.angle_gamma   90.00
#
_symmetry.space_group_name_H-M   'P 1'
#
loop_
_entity.id
_entity.type
_entity.pdbx_description
1 polymer ?
#
loop_
_entity_poly.entity_id
_entity_poly.type
_entity_poly.pdbx_seq_one_letter_code
_entity_poly.pdbx_strand_id
1 'polypeptide(L)'
;MEKYCIICREESDNFSDEHVIPDALGGYYHIYTVCKECNSDLGSSVDAKLVNHQFAEFQRYLLGLTGKSKKLPNPFSGTHHIAEDVNKKIQLRLGEDGKPTPYTITNVSYEELETEGGGTKVSICIDASDEKKLDSILEKIAKKLQVPIEQLEGIDRSVQTVEKPNIKCSLSIDLADFKIGLLKIAYEFSVDTVDGYFSDPSAIEISEILKNAKYDSVEKFVSIGSGFDHQIFDGLRDYLDFESKKHYLIIVGSQDHGLVCLVHLHGMFSVGVRLSNLPYPDSLAVIGVNDIEKKSFRKIHPEQLLQEVFAPPELRFQYYFPTEHAAQEFLDLQTSEEFGFHTTEAGHPVFDSQGNPLDSDLYSKMKESEHLVTSEALEGGGIAHTFPIQDELFIKILPTGKLVQVIAVREELRQIAKL
;
A
#
# COMPACT_ATOMS: atom_id res chain seq x y z
N MET A 1 5.64 27.52 -10.64
CA MET A 1 4.59 26.61 -11.16
C MET A 1 3.16 27.02 -10.78
N GLU A 2 2.96 28.04 -9.92
CA GLU A 2 1.65 28.40 -9.31
C GLU A 2 0.49 28.74 -10.27
N LYS A 3 0.69 28.68 -11.59
CA LYS A 3 -0.35 28.96 -12.58
C LYS A 3 -0.60 27.84 -13.58
N TYR A 4 0.19 26.76 -13.62
CA TYR A 4 0.00 25.71 -14.64
C TYR A 4 -0.63 24.46 -14.05
N CYS A 5 -1.61 23.90 -14.75
CA CYS A 5 -2.14 22.58 -14.44
C CYS A 5 -1.12 21.49 -14.81
N ILE A 6 -0.83 20.57 -13.89
CA ILE A 6 0.18 19.53 -14.14
C ILE A 6 -0.27 18.47 -15.16
N ILE A 7 -1.58 18.41 -15.48
CA ILE A 7 -2.14 17.45 -16.43
C ILE A 7 -2.25 18.06 -17.82
N CYS A 8 -3.00 19.16 -17.98
CA CYS A 8 -3.14 19.79 -19.29
C CYS A 8 -1.97 20.68 -19.69
N ARG A 9 -1.09 21.05 -18.74
CA ARG A 9 0.06 21.93 -18.92
C ARG A 9 -0.29 23.33 -19.44
N GLU A 10 -1.52 23.75 -19.20
CA GLU A 10 -2.04 25.07 -19.55
C GLU A 10 -2.15 25.94 -18.29
N GLU A 11 -2.10 27.26 -18.47
CA GLU A 11 -2.35 28.20 -17.38
C GLU A 11 -3.80 28.09 -16.89
N SER A 12 -4.00 28.11 -15.57
CA SER A 12 -5.31 28.06 -14.93
C SER A 12 -5.31 28.87 -13.65
N ASP A 13 -6.43 29.56 -13.40
CA ASP A 13 -6.72 30.20 -12.11
C ASP A 13 -7.75 29.38 -11.29
N ASN A 14 -8.16 28.21 -11.79
CA ASN A 14 -9.27 27.42 -11.24
C ASN A 14 -8.81 26.00 -10.87
N PHE A 15 -7.91 25.94 -9.90
CA PHE A 15 -7.41 24.69 -9.33
C PHE A 15 -8.43 24.01 -8.41
N SER A 16 -8.22 22.71 -8.23
CA SER A 16 -9.07 21.83 -7.44
C SER A 16 -8.28 21.18 -6.31
N ASP A 17 -9.01 20.65 -5.33
CA ASP A 17 -8.47 19.79 -4.27
C ASP A 17 -8.38 18.36 -4.80
N GLU A 18 -7.26 18.06 -5.48
CA GLU A 18 -7.01 16.76 -6.12
C GLU A 18 -6.43 15.78 -5.10
N HIS A 19 -6.96 14.55 -5.08
CA HIS A 19 -6.42 13.50 -4.23
C HIS A 19 -5.48 12.63 -5.04
N VAL A 20 -4.20 12.59 -4.68
CA VAL A 20 -3.20 11.82 -5.44
C VAL A 20 -3.57 10.34 -5.45
N ILE A 21 -3.79 9.76 -4.26
CA ILE A 21 -4.49 8.48 -4.12
C ILE A 21 -5.98 8.80 -3.98
N PRO A 22 -6.89 8.17 -4.76
CA PRO A 22 -8.32 8.46 -4.66
C PRO A 22 -8.87 8.35 -3.22
N ASP A 23 -9.69 9.31 -2.80
CA ASP A 23 -10.41 9.30 -1.51
C ASP A 23 -11.18 7.99 -1.26
N ALA A 24 -11.76 7.41 -2.32
CA ALA A 24 -12.47 6.14 -2.25
C ALA A 24 -11.59 4.96 -1.81
N LEU A 25 -10.27 5.07 -1.94
CA LEU A 25 -9.27 4.09 -1.49
C LEU A 25 -8.63 4.48 -0.15
N GLY A 26 -9.09 5.56 0.49
CA GLY A 26 -8.50 6.06 1.73
C GLY A 26 -7.24 6.89 1.50
N GLY A 27 -7.15 7.60 0.36
CA GLY A 27 -6.09 8.56 0.11
C GLY A 27 -6.29 9.87 0.88
N TYR A 28 -5.24 10.33 1.53
CA TYR A 28 -5.20 11.55 2.35
C TYR A 28 -4.12 12.54 1.89
N TYR A 29 -3.54 12.31 0.72
CA TYR A 29 -2.58 13.22 0.11
C TYR A 29 -3.23 14.07 -0.99
N HIS A 30 -3.15 15.39 -0.82
CA HIS A 30 -3.84 16.34 -1.67
C HIS A 30 -2.83 17.27 -2.34
N ILE A 31 -3.10 17.61 -3.60
CA ILE A 31 -2.35 18.61 -4.35
C ILE A 31 -3.31 19.63 -4.94
N TYR A 32 -2.81 20.84 -5.17
CA TYR A 32 -3.60 21.99 -5.65
C TYR A 32 -3.14 22.47 -7.03
N THR A 33 -2.54 21.58 -7.81
CA THR A 33 -1.90 21.88 -9.09
C THR A 33 -2.64 21.26 -10.29
N VAL A 34 -3.84 20.71 -10.07
CA VAL A 34 -4.72 20.17 -11.12
C VAL A 34 -5.96 21.05 -11.27
N CYS A 35 -6.23 21.52 -12.49
CA CYS A 35 -7.43 22.32 -12.77
C CYS A 35 -8.71 21.48 -12.66
N LYS A 36 -9.85 22.12 -12.41
CA LYS A 36 -11.14 21.41 -12.20
C LYS A 36 -11.56 20.51 -13.36
N GLU A 37 -11.27 20.90 -14.60
CA GLU A 37 -11.60 20.11 -15.79
C GLU A 37 -10.80 18.80 -15.80
N CYS A 38 -9.47 18.89 -15.70
CA CYS A 38 -8.63 17.71 -15.62
C CYS A 38 -8.96 16.81 -14.42
N ASN A 39 -9.23 17.36 -13.23
CA ASN A 39 -9.64 16.57 -12.07
C ASN A 39 -10.93 15.77 -12.37
N SER A 40 -11.94 16.42 -12.95
CA SER A 40 -13.18 15.75 -13.34
C SER A 40 -12.95 14.62 -14.36
N ASP A 41 -12.11 14.87 -15.36
CA ASP A 41 -11.78 13.89 -16.41
C ASP A 41 -10.97 12.71 -15.83
N LEU A 42 -9.98 12.98 -15.00
CA LEU A 42 -9.22 11.97 -14.26
C LEU A 42 -10.14 11.12 -13.40
N GLY A 43 -11.06 11.74 -12.65
CA GLY A 43 -12.02 11.04 -11.81
C GLY A 43 -12.88 10.03 -12.59
N SER A 44 -13.29 10.39 -13.81
CA SER A 44 -14.20 9.57 -14.62
C SER A 44 -13.51 8.51 -15.50
N SER A 45 -12.28 8.78 -15.96
CA SER A 45 -11.59 7.94 -16.95
C SER A 45 -10.32 7.26 -16.43
N VAL A 46 -9.67 7.83 -15.40
CA VAL A 46 -8.41 7.33 -14.85
C VAL A 46 -8.64 6.66 -13.50
N ASP A 47 -9.10 7.43 -12.50
CA ASP A 47 -9.33 6.92 -11.15
C ASP A 47 -10.43 5.87 -11.12
N ALA A 48 -11.47 6.01 -11.96
CA ALA A 48 -12.55 5.05 -12.05
C ALA A 48 -12.07 3.63 -12.42
N LYS A 49 -10.99 3.50 -13.22
CA LYS A 49 -10.43 2.20 -13.59
C LYS A 49 -9.76 1.50 -12.41
N LEU A 50 -9.14 2.27 -11.52
CA LEU A 50 -8.52 1.75 -10.30
C LEU A 50 -9.56 1.50 -9.20
N VAL A 51 -10.45 2.47 -8.94
CA VAL A 51 -11.43 2.46 -7.84
C VAL A 51 -12.54 1.40 -8.03
N ASN A 52 -12.91 1.13 -9.27
CA ASN A 52 -13.93 0.13 -9.61
C ASN A 52 -13.31 -1.22 -10.01
N HIS A 53 -12.00 -1.39 -9.88
CA HIS A 53 -11.38 -2.69 -10.05
C HIS A 53 -11.89 -3.66 -8.97
N GLN A 54 -12.07 -4.93 -9.30
CA GLN A 54 -12.65 -5.92 -8.40
C GLN A 54 -11.92 -6.00 -7.04
N PHE A 55 -10.59 -6.02 -7.03
CA PHE A 55 -9.81 -6.00 -5.78
C PHE A 55 -9.94 -4.69 -4.99
N ALA A 56 -10.13 -3.55 -5.68
CA ALA A 56 -10.41 -2.29 -5.02
C ALA A 56 -11.79 -2.29 -4.37
N GLU A 57 -12.81 -2.83 -5.03
CA GLU A 57 -14.13 -3.00 -4.43
C GLU A 57 -14.10 -3.89 -3.18
N PHE A 58 -13.38 -5.03 -3.24
CA PHE A 58 -13.20 -5.90 -2.09
C PHE A 58 -12.50 -5.18 -0.94
N GLN A 59 -11.41 -4.47 -1.22
CA GLN A 59 -10.67 -3.78 -0.18
C GLN A 59 -11.49 -2.66 0.44
N ARG A 60 -12.21 -1.88 -0.38
CA ARG A 60 -13.13 -0.86 0.11
C ARG A 60 -14.24 -1.45 0.97
N TYR A 61 -14.77 -2.61 0.59
CA TYR A 61 -15.75 -3.35 1.38
C TYR A 61 -15.16 -3.79 2.73
N LEU A 62 -13.99 -4.43 2.74
CA LEU A 62 -13.32 -4.91 3.96
C LEU A 62 -12.94 -3.78 4.92
N LEU A 63 -12.55 -2.62 4.39
CA LEU A 63 -12.15 -1.45 5.16
C LEU A 63 -13.29 -0.49 5.49
N GLY A 64 -14.50 -0.72 4.96
CA GLY A 64 -15.64 0.18 5.17
C GLY A 64 -15.53 1.53 4.43
N LEU A 65 -14.80 1.59 3.31
CA LEU A 65 -14.51 2.82 2.56
C LEU A 65 -15.62 3.15 1.57
N THR A 66 -16.38 4.22 1.86
CA THR A 66 -17.52 4.63 1.02
C THR A 66 -17.17 5.69 -0.02
N GLY A 67 -16.07 6.43 0.18
CA GLY A 67 -15.75 7.65 -0.58
C GLY A 67 -16.89 8.69 -0.55
N LYS A 68 -16.90 9.59 -1.53
CA LYS A 68 -17.86 10.71 -1.66
C LYS A 68 -19.32 10.29 -1.76
N SER A 69 -19.63 9.11 -2.30
CA SER A 69 -21.02 8.64 -2.47
C SER A 69 -21.68 8.23 -1.15
N LYS A 70 -20.88 8.06 -0.07
CA LYS A 70 -21.30 7.54 1.23
C LYS A 70 -21.97 6.15 1.16
N LYS A 71 -21.76 5.41 0.06
CA LYS A 71 -22.24 4.04 -0.12
C LYS A 71 -21.06 3.07 -0.16
N LEU A 72 -21.16 2.00 0.63
CA LEU A 72 -20.21 0.90 0.58
C LEU A 72 -20.37 0.16 -0.75
N PRO A 73 -19.30 -0.08 -1.52
CA PRO A 73 -19.39 -0.90 -2.72
C PRO A 73 -19.75 -2.33 -2.35
N ASN A 74 -20.50 -2.99 -3.23
CA ASN A 74 -20.85 -4.39 -3.09
C ASN A 74 -20.03 -5.21 -4.10
N PRO A 75 -18.92 -5.84 -3.67
CA PRO A 75 -18.05 -6.60 -4.57
C PRO A 75 -18.74 -7.88 -5.08
N PHE A 76 -19.87 -8.26 -4.48
CA PHE A 76 -20.71 -9.38 -4.88
C PHE A 76 -21.94 -8.95 -5.69
N SER A 77 -21.98 -7.72 -6.18
CA SER A 77 -23.08 -7.24 -7.01
C SER A 77 -23.20 -8.04 -8.30
N GLY A 78 -24.34 -7.91 -8.98
CA GLY A 78 -24.67 -8.68 -10.18
C GLY A 78 -25.66 -9.81 -9.93
N THR A 79 -25.85 -10.63 -10.97
CA THR A 79 -26.75 -11.78 -10.94
C THR A 79 -25.94 -13.05 -10.85
N HIS A 80 -26.22 -13.85 -9.83
CA HIS A 80 -25.55 -15.12 -9.53
C HIS A 80 -26.55 -16.26 -9.54
N HIS A 81 -26.05 -17.48 -9.31
CA HIS A 81 -26.85 -18.69 -9.32
C HIS A 81 -26.61 -19.51 -8.05
N ILE A 82 -27.65 -20.21 -7.61
CA ILE A 82 -27.53 -21.27 -6.61
C ILE A 82 -26.82 -22.46 -7.26
N ALA A 83 -25.82 -23.03 -6.61
CA ALA A 83 -25.00 -24.10 -7.18
C ALA A 83 -25.85 -25.34 -7.52
N GLU A 84 -26.86 -25.62 -6.70
CA GLU A 84 -27.78 -26.74 -6.85
C GLU A 84 -28.87 -26.48 -7.91
N ASP A 85 -29.09 -25.23 -8.34
CA ASP A 85 -30.12 -24.86 -9.32
C ASP A 85 -29.72 -23.62 -10.13
N VAL A 86 -29.17 -23.85 -11.32
CA VAL A 86 -28.72 -22.80 -12.24
C VAL A 86 -29.88 -21.95 -12.76
N ASN A 87 -31.13 -22.41 -12.69
CA ASN A 87 -32.29 -21.62 -13.12
C ASN A 87 -32.75 -20.62 -12.06
N LYS A 88 -32.30 -20.76 -10.80
CA LYS A 88 -32.57 -19.81 -9.72
C LYS A 88 -31.53 -18.70 -9.71
N LYS A 89 -31.92 -17.58 -10.30
CA LYS A 89 -31.14 -16.34 -10.30
C LYS A 89 -31.28 -15.62 -8.97
N ILE A 90 -30.15 -15.19 -8.41
CA ILE A 90 -30.11 -14.47 -7.14
C ILE A 90 -29.22 -13.23 -7.26
N GLN A 91 -29.40 -12.28 -6.36
CA GLN A 91 -28.48 -11.17 -6.11
C GLN A 91 -27.98 -11.28 -4.68
N LEU A 92 -26.71 -10.94 -4.46
CA LEU A 92 -26.21 -10.69 -3.12
C LEU A 92 -26.36 -9.19 -2.86
N ARG A 93 -27.24 -8.81 -1.93
CA ARG A 93 -27.48 -7.41 -1.55
C ARG A 93 -26.86 -7.14 -0.20
N LEU A 94 -26.25 -5.98 -0.01
CA LEU A 94 -25.75 -5.60 1.31
C LEU A 94 -26.91 -5.12 2.19
N GLY A 95 -27.01 -5.70 3.39
CA GLY A 95 -27.89 -5.20 4.45
C GLY A 95 -27.38 -3.90 5.06
N GLU A 96 -28.14 -3.32 5.99
CA GLU A 96 -27.72 -2.12 6.74
C GLU A 96 -26.46 -2.36 7.58
N ASP A 97 -26.21 -3.60 7.99
CA ASP A 97 -25.00 -4.03 8.70
C ASP A 97 -23.80 -4.28 7.78
N GLY A 98 -23.95 -4.00 6.47
CA GLY A 98 -22.94 -4.22 5.46
C GLY A 98 -22.78 -5.68 5.04
N LYS A 99 -23.57 -6.64 5.55
CA LYS A 99 -23.40 -8.05 5.19
C LYS A 99 -24.17 -8.42 3.92
N PRO A 100 -23.59 -9.25 3.03
CA PRO A 100 -24.28 -9.74 1.85
C PRO A 100 -25.38 -10.73 2.26
N THR A 101 -26.60 -10.46 1.81
CA THR A 101 -27.79 -11.28 1.98
C THR A 101 -28.29 -11.72 0.61
N PRO A 102 -28.54 -13.02 0.38
CA PRO A 102 -29.14 -13.50 -0.84
C PRO A 102 -30.55 -12.94 -1.03
N TYR A 103 -30.87 -12.53 -2.24
CA TYR A 103 -32.19 -12.09 -2.67
C TYR A 103 -32.54 -12.80 -3.97
N THR A 104 -33.68 -13.47 -4.01
CA THR A 104 -34.13 -14.19 -5.21
C THR A 104 -34.66 -13.21 -6.25
N ILE A 105 -34.06 -13.22 -7.44
CA ILE A 105 -34.60 -12.46 -8.57
C ILE A 105 -35.87 -13.15 -9.05
N THR A 106 -36.93 -12.37 -9.26
CA THR A 106 -38.16 -12.88 -9.83
C THR A 106 -37.89 -13.60 -11.15
N ASN A 107 -38.25 -14.88 -11.22
CA ASN A 107 -38.15 -15.69 -12.42
C ASN A 107 -39.54 -16.21 -12.80
N VAL A 108 -39.87 -16.12 -14.08
CA VAL A 108 -41.15 -16.60 -14.63
C VAL A 108 -40.84 -17.50 -15.82
N SER A 109 -41.25 -18.77 -15.74
CA SER A 109 -41.14 -19.73 -16.84
C SER A 109 -42.52 -20.16 -17.34
N TYR A 110 -42.56 -20.56 -18.62
CA TYR A 110 -43.77 -20.95 -19.33
C TYR A 110 -43.51 -22.32 -19.98
N GLU A 111 -44.44 -23.24 -19.82
CA GLU A 111 -44.38 -24.59 -20.39
C GLU A 111 -45.73 -24.87 -21.07
N GLU A 112 -45.71 -25.17 -22.37
CA GLU A 112 -46.91 -25.57 -23.09
C GLU A 112 -47.28 -27.02 -22.74
N LEU A 113 -48.54 -27.23 -22.39
CA LEU A 113 -49.08 -28.54 -22.02
C LEU A 113 -49.64 -29.22 -23.28
N GLU A 114 -49.12 -30.39 -23.60
CA GLU A 114 -49.68 -31.29 -24.61
C GLU A 114 -50.96 -31.94 -24.08
N THR A 115 -52.06 -31.18 -24.10
CA THR A 115 -53.40 -31.64 -23.74
C THR A 115 -54.37 -31.32 -24.87
N GLU A 116 -55.46 -32.09 -25.00
CA GLU A 116 -56.46 -31.95 -26.09
C GLU A 116 -57.11 -30.55 -26.20
N GLY A 117 -56.95 -29.68 -25.19
CA GLY A 117 -57.43 -28.30 -25.18
C GLY A 117 -56.37 -27.20 -25.32
N GLY A 118 -55.08 -27.53 -25.26
CA GLY A 118 -53.98 -26.56 -25.18
C GLY A 118 -53.98 -25.77 -23.86
N GLY A 119 -52.84 -25.71 -23.18
CA GLY A 119 -52.71 -24.95 -21.93
C GLY A 119 -51.27 -24.50 -21.72
N THR A 120 -51.07 -23.39 -21.00
CA THR A 120 -49.72 -22.93 -20.62
C THR A 120 -49.58 -22.98 -19.12
N LYS A 121 -48.67 -23.81 -18.63
CA LYS A 121 -48.25 -23.81 -17.24
C LYS A 121 -47.27 -22.66 -17.01
N VAL A 122 -47.60 -21.80 -16.05
CA VAL A 122 -46.73 -20.68 -15.65
C VAL A 122 -46.15 -20.98 -14.27
N SER A 123 -44.82 -20.95 -14.14
CA SER A 123 -44.16 -21.07 -12.85
C SER A 123 -43.51 -19.74 -12.47
N ILE A 124 -43.81 -19.24 -11.27
CA ILE A 124 -43.31 -17.96 -10.75
C ILE A 124 -42.49 -18.24 -9.50
N CYS A 125 -41.25 -17.77 -9.49
CA CYS A 125 -40.39 -17.79 -8.30
C CYS A 125 -40.09 -16.33 -7.91
N ILE A 126 -40.39 -15.96 -6.67
CA ILE A 126 -40.12 -14.63 -6.11
C ILE A 126 -39.42 -14.76 -4.76
N ASP A 127 -38.75 -13.69 -4.34
CA ASP A 127 -38.24 -13.59 -2.98
C ASP A 127 -39.39 -13.51 -1.97
N ALA A 128 -39.22 -14.10 -0.79
CA ALA A 128 -40.22 -14.07 0.27
C ALA A 128 -40.54 -12.63 0.72
N SER A 129 -39.57 -11.71 0.66
CA SER A 129 -39.82 -10.29 0.99
C SER A 129 -40.78 -9.61 0.02
N ASP A 130 -40.96 -10.17 -1.17
CA ASP A 130 -41.71 -9.61 -2.28
C ASP A 130 -43.08 -10.29 -2.49
N GLU A 131 -43.54 -11.11 -1.55
CA GLU A 131 -44.84 -11.81 -1.63
C GLU A 131 -46.00 -10.85 -1.97
N LYS A 132 -46.00 -9.65 -1.38
CA LYS A 132 -47.02 -8.62 -1.63
C LYS A 132 -47.09 -8.14 -3.09
N LYS A 133 -46.03 -8.35 -3.88
CA LYS A 133 -45.97 -7.98 -5.30
C LYS A 133 -46.55 -9.05 -6.20
N LEU A 134 -46.87 -10.25 -5.68
CA LEU A 134 -47.32 -11.38 -6.47
C LEU A 134 -48.56 -11.06 -7.31
N ASP A 135 -49.57 -10.39 -6.74
CA ASP A 135 -50.79 -10.02 -7.45
C ASP A 135 -50.48 -9.15 -8.68
N SER A 136 -49.61 -8.15 -8.52
CA SER A 136 -49.17 -7.29 -9.63
C SER A 136 -48.37 -8.04 -10.71
N ILE A 137 -47.70 -9.13 -10.33
CA ILE A 137 -46.97 -10.00 -11.26
C ILE A 137 -47.98 -10.87 -12.03
N LEU A 138 -48.98 -11.43 -11.36
CA LEU A 138 -50.06 -12.20 -11.96
C LEU A 138 -50.85 -11.36 -12.98
N GLU A 139 -51.19 -10.11 -12.64
CA GLU A 139 -51.84 -9.17 -13.57
C GLU A 139 -51.01 -8.94 -14.85
N LYS A 140 -49.69 -8.76 -14.70
CA LYS A 140 -48.79 -8.59 -15.85
C LYS A 140 -48.72 -9.85 -16.72
N ILE A 141 -48.74 -11.03 -16.12
CA ILE A 141 -48.74 -12.31 -16.83
C ILE A 141 -50.06 -12.52 -17.57
N ALA A 142 -51.20 -12.31 -16.91
CA ALA A 142 -52.53 -12.40 -17.52
C ALA A 142 -52.65 -11.49 -18.74
N LYS A 143 -52.20 -10.22 -18.61
CA LYS A 143 -52.14 -9.27 -19.72
C LYS A 143 -51.24 -9.74 -20.86
N LYS A 144 -50.09 -10.34 -20.56
CA LYS A 144 -49.14 -10.85 -21.56
C LYS A 144 -49.71 -12.05 -22.32
N LEU A 145 -50.40 -12.95 -21.63
CA LEU A 145 -51.05 -14.13 -22.20
C LEU A 145 -52.41 -13.80 -22.85
N GLN A 146 -52.87 -12.56 -22.71
CA GLN A 146 -54.17 -12.09 -23.21
C GLN A 146 -55.37 -12.89 -22.66
N VAL A 147 -55.24 -13.38 -21.43
CA VAL A 147 -56.33 -14.08 -20.72
C VAL A 147 -56.83 -13.24 -19.54
N PRO A 148 -58.14 -13.26 -19.23
CA PRO A 148 -58.68 -12.77 -17.98
C PRO A 148 -57.99 -13.45 -16.78
N ILE A 149 -57.75 -12.70 -15.70
CA ILE A 149 -57.04 -13.22 -14.52
C ILE A 149 -57.83 -14.37 -13.85
N GLU A 150 -59.15 -14.37 -14.03
CA GLU A 150 -60.07 -15.39 -13.53
C GLU A 150 -59.90 -16.75 -14.21
N GLN A 151 -59.23 -16.79 -15.38
CA GLN A 151 -58.91 -18.03 -16.09
C GLN A 151 -57.60 -18.68 -15.62
N LEU A 152 -56.87 -18.05 -14.68
CA LEU A 152 -55.71 -18.65 -14.05
C LEU A 152 -56.18 -19.67 -12.98
N GLU A 153 -56.29 -20.94 -13.37
CA GLU A 153 -56.66 -22.04 -12.48
C GLU A 153 -55.44 -22.70 -11.82
N GLY A 154 -55.62 -23.32 -10.65
CA GLY A 154 -54.62 -24.21 -10.05
C GLY A 154 -53.38 -23.52 -9.44
N ILE A 155 -53.55 -22.36 -8.79
CA ILE A 155 -52.44 -21.66 -8.13
C ILE A 155 -51.98 -22.44 -6.89
N ASP A 156 -50.95 -23.27 -7.06
CA ASP A 156 -50.25 -23.92 -5.95
C ASP A 156 -49.14 -23.01 -5.42
N ARG A 157 -49.22 -22.64 -4.14
CA ARG A 157 -48.24 -21.77 -3.47
C ARG A 157 -47.41 -22.61 -2.52
N SER A 158 -46.11 -22.69 -2.79
CA SER A 158 -45.15 -23.28 -1.87
C SER A 158 -44.06 -22.29 -1.51
N VAL A 159 -43.68 -22.29 -0.23
CA VAL A 159 -42.51 -21.55 0.25
C VAL A 159 -41.37 -22.55 0.39
N GLN A 160 -40.26 -22.28 -0.29
CA GLN A 160 -39.04 -23.07 -0.18
C GLN A 160 -37.99 -22.28 0.60
N THR A 161 -37.51 -22.85 1.70
CA THR A 161 -36.37 -22.31 2.44
C THR A 161 -35.14 -23.16 2.14
N VAL A 162 -34.07 -22.51 1.69
CA VAL A 162 -32.76 -23.14 1.52
C VAL A 162 -31.87 -22.67 2.65
N GLU A 163 -31.53 -23.56 3.58
CA GLU A 163 -30.56 -23.24 4.61
C GLU A 163 -29.15 -23.22 4.01
N LYS A 164 -28.42 -22.12 4.23
CA LYS A 164 -27.01 -21.94 3.80
C LYS A 164 -26.80 -22.29 2.31
N PRO A 165 -27.44 -21.57 1.38
CA PRO A 165 -27.30 -21.86 -0.05
C PRO A 165 -25.84 -21.70 -0.49
N ASN A 166 -25.37 -22.62 -1.34
CA ASN A 166 -24.09 -22.48 -2.01
C ASN A 166 -24.29 -21.58 -3.23
N ILE A 167 -23.57 -20.47 -3.28
CA ILE A 167 -23.71 -19.47 -4.33
C ILE A 167 -22.47 -19.48 -5.20
N LYS A 168 -22.67 -19.63 -6.51
CA LYS A 168 -21.58 -19.56 -7.48
C LYS A 168 -21.52 -18.15 -8.07
N CYS A 169 -20.45 -17.44 -7.76
CA CYS A 169 -20.14 -16.11 -8.30
C CYS A 169 -19.07 -16.22 -9.39
N SER A 170 -19.19 -15.42 -10.44
CA SER A 170 -18.15 -15.23 -11.46
C SER A 170 -17.65 -13.79 -11.37
N LEU A 171 -16.33 -13.62 -11.28
CA LEU A 171 -15.68 -12.31 -11.20
C LEU A 171 -14.87 -12.08 -12.48
N SER A 172 -14.90 -10.85 -12.98
CA SER A 172 -14.04 -10.42 -14.09
C SER A 172 -12.92 -9.56 -13.53
N ILE A 173 -11.67 -9.95 -13.78
CA ILE A 173 -10.49 -9.22 -13.32
C ILE A 173 -9.88 -8.51 -14.52
N ASP A 174 -9.72 -7.20 -14.42
CA ASP A 174 -8.98 -6.40 -15.39
C ASP A 174 -7.48 -6.49 -15.07
N LEU A 175 -6.66 -6.71 -16.09
CA LEU A 175 -5.22 -6.88 -15.95
C LEU A 175 -4.42 -5.69 -16.50
N ALA A 176 -5.08 -4.70 -17.10
CA ALA A 176 -4.42 -3.63 -17.84
C ALA A 176 -4.93 -2.23 -17.48
N ASP A 177 -6.23 -1.95 -17.62
CA ASP A 177 -6.74 -0.58 -17.59
C ASP A 177 -6.51 0.10 -16.23
N PHE A 178 -6.60 -0.65 -15.12
CA PHE A 178 -6.37 -0.12 -13.77
C PHE A 178 -4.98 0.54 -13.58
N LYS A 179 -3.98 0.13 -14.36
CA LYS A 179 -2.61 0.65 -14.27
C LYS A 179 -2.53 2.15 -14.53
N ILE A 180 -3.48 2.73 -15.29
CA ILE A 180 -3.50 4.19 -15.54
C ILE A 180 -3.69 4.99 -14.25
N GLY A 181 -4.47 4.47 -13.29
CA GLY A 181 -4.62 5.09 -11.97
C GLY A 181 -3.34 5.02 -11.15
N LEU A 182 -2.58 3.93 -11.26
CA LEU A 182 -1.26 3.80 -10.62
C LEU A 182 -0.24 4.77 -11.23
N LEU A 183 -0.28 4.96 -12.55
CA LEU A 183 0.54 5.96 -13.24
C LEU A 183 0.21 7.38 -12.77
N LYS A 184 -1.08 7.71 -12.61
CA LYS A 184 -1.55 9.00 -12.08
C LYS A 184 -0.99 9.27 -10.68
N ILE A 185 -1.16 8.31 -9.76
CA ILE A 185 -0.62 8.39 -8.40
C ILE A 185 0.88 8.68 -8.42
N ALA A 186 1.65 7.91 -9.19
CA ALA A 186 3.10 8.06 -9.28
C ALA A 186 3.51 9.41 -9.88
N TYR A 187 2.84 9.83 -10.95
CA TYR A 187 3.09 11.10 -11.64
C TYR A 187 2.84 12.31 -10.74
N GLU A 188 1.64 12.38 -10.17
CA GLU A 188 1.22 13.51 -9.34
C GLU A 188 2.07 13.64 -8.07
N PHE A 189 2.36 12.51 -7.41
CA PHE A 189 3.25 12.50 -6.26
C PHE A 189 4.65 13.01 -6.63
N SER A 190 5.16 12.64 -7.80
CA SER A 190 6.52 12.99 -8.21
C SER A 190 6.65 14.42 -8.72
N VAL A 191 5.65 14.94 -9.44
CA VAL A 191 5.63 16.36 -9.86
C VAL A 191 5.62 17.29 -8.65
N ASP A 192 4.92 16.90 -7.59
CA ASP A 192 4.83 17.68 -6.37
C ASP A 192 6.04 17.49 -5.43
N THR A 193 6.77 16.38 -5.56
CA THR A 193 7.86 16.04 -4.63
C THR A 193 9.26 16.28 -5.19
N VAL A 194 9.45 16.12 -6.51
CA VAL A 194 10.77 16.18 -7.15
C VAL A 194 10.90 17.48 -7.93
N ASP A 195 11.78 18.35 -7.44
CA ASP A 195 12.09 19.61 -8.10
C ASP A 195 12.55 19.38 -9.55
N GLY A 196 11.93 20.12 -10.48
CA GLY A 196 12.24 20.05 -11.90
C GLY A 196 11.59 18.90 -12.66
N TYR A 197 10.99 17.89 -12.00
CA TYR A 197 10.38 16.75 -12.69
C TYR A 197 9.25 17.15 -13.64
N PHE A 198 8.50 18.21 -13.33
CA PHE A 198 7.46 18.74 -14.22
C PHE A 198 7.97 19.04 -15.64
N SER A 199 9.24 19.45 -15.77
CA SER A 199 9.88 19.77 -17.05
C SER A 199 10.53 18.56 -17.74
N ASP A 200 10.52 17.39 -17.10
CA ASP A 200 11.10 16.16 -17.67
C ASP A 200 10.30 15.74 -18.93
N PRO A 201 10.97 15.34 -20.03
CA PRO A 201 10.29 14.86 -21.23
C PRO A 201 9.30 13.71 -20.96
N SER A 202 9.64 12.83 -20.04
CA SER A 202 8.79 11.71 -19.63
C SER A 202 7.56 12.20 -18.86
N ALA A 203 7.72 13.22 -18.02
CA ALA A 203 6.59 13.85 -17.33
C ALA A 203 5.63 14.53 -18.32
N ILE A 204 6.14 15.09 -19.42
CA ILE A 204 5.30 15.66 -20.48
C ILE A 204 4.48 14.55 -21.14
N GLU A 205 5.13 13.46 -21.54
CA GLU A 205 4.44 12.32 -22.16
C GLU A 205 3.40 11.69 -21.23
N ILE A 206 3.74 11.48 -19.95
CA ILE A 206 2.80 10.92 -18.97
C ILE A 206 1.58 11.84 -18.81
N SER A 207 1.77 13.15 -18.73
CA SER A 207 0.64 14.09 -18.62
C SER A 207 -0.30 14.02 -19.82
N GLU A 208 0.22 13.82 -21.03
CA GLU A 208 -0.60 13.62 -22.22
C GLU A 208 -1.35 12.28 -22.22
N ILE A 209 -0.72 11.22 -21.71
CA ILE A 209 -1.35 9.90 -21.55
C ILE A 209 -2.54 10.02 -20.59
N LEU A 210 -2.34 10.68 -19.45
CA LEU A 210 -3.37 10.89 -18.43
C LEU A 210 -4.49 11.80 -18.94
N LYS A 211 -4.17 12.95 -19.57
CA LYS A 211 -5.15 13.89 -20.14
C LYS A 211 -6.08 13.21 -21.15
N ASN A 212 -5.55 12.28 -21.95
CA ASN A 212 -6.29 11.63 -23.04
C ASN A 212 -6.73 10.20 -22.72
N ALA A 213 -6.53 9.72 -21.48
CA ALA A 213 -6.82 8.36 -21.05
C ALA A 213 -6.28 7.26 -22.01
N LYS A 214 -5.01 7.37 -22.42
CA LYS A 214 -4.38 6.42 -23.36
C LYS A 214 -3.91 5.13 -22.65
N TYR A 215 -4.84 4.23 -22.35
CA TYR A 215 -4.57 3.00 -21.56
C TYR A 215 -3.42 2.15 -22.14
N ASP A 216 -3.38 1.91 -23.44
CA ASP A 216 -2.34 1.07 -24.09
C ASP A 216 -0.92 1.63 -23.94
N SER A 217 -0.77 2.94 -23.68
CA SER A 217 0.53 3.60 -23.53
C SER A 217 1.08 3.52 -22.10
N VAL A 218 0.27 3.09 -21.14
CA VAL A 218 0.61 3.08 -19.71
C VAL A 218 1.74 2.09 -19.40
N GLU A 219 1.75 0.93 -20.08
CA GLU A 219 2.73 -0.14 -19.83
C GLU A 219 4.17 0.27 -20.15
N LYS A 220 4.36 1.35 -20.93
CA LYS A 220 5.68 1.95 -21.16
C LYS A 220 6.31 2.44 -19.85
N PHE A 221 5.49 2.94 -18.93
CA PHE A 221 5.94 3.54 -17.67
C PHE A 221 5.71 2.60 -16.49
N VAL A 222 4.54 1.97 -16.43
CA VAL A 222 4.17 0.99 -15.40
C VAL A 222 4.71 -0.38 -15.79
N SER A 223 6.03 -0.54 -15.64
CA SER A 223 6.81 -1.64 -16.23
C SER A 223 7.46 -2.58 -15.20
N ILE A 224 7.49 -2.20 -13.91
CA ILE A 224 8.10 -3.02 -12.87
C ILE A 224 6.98 -3.76 -12.13
N GLY A 225 6.84 -5.06 -12.43
CA GLY A 225 5.80 -5.92 -11.89
C GLY A 225 4.46 -5.79 -12.60
N SER A 226 3.54 -6.70 -12.27
CA SER A 226 2.21 -6.77 -12.91
C SER A 226 1.16 -5.87 -12.25
N GLY A 227 1.46 -5.31 -11.07
CA GLY A 227 0.46 -4.71 -10.19
C GLY A 227 -0.05 -5.66 -9.10
N PHE A 228 0.11 -6.97 -9.28
CA PHE A 228 -0.31 -7.99 -8.30
C PHE A 228 0.86 -8.67 -7.59
N ASP A 229 2.09 -8.31 -7.99
CA ASP A 229 3.31 -8.87 -7.42
C ASP A 229 3.78 -8.01 -6.23
N HIS A 230 3.49 -8.48 -5.03
CA HIS A 230 3.87 -7.78 -3.80
C HIS A 230 5.35 -7.98 -3.43
N GLN A 231 6.08 -8.89 -4.10
CA GLN A 231 7.47 -9.20 -3.77
C GLN A 231 8.42 -8.05 -4.12
N ILE A 232 7.99 -7.11 -4.97
CA ILE A 232 8.72 -5.89 -5.32
C ILE A 232 9.15 -5.09 -4.08
N PHE A 233 8.38 -5.20 -2.98
CA PHE A 233 8.61 -4.50 -1.74
C PHE A 233 9.30 -5.36 -0.66
N ASP A 234 9.68 -6.60 -0.96
CA ASP A 234 10.26 -7.52 0.04
C ASP A 234 11.53 -6.96 0.66
N GLY A 235 12.38 -6.29 -0.13
CA GLY A 235 13.59 -5.62 0.37
C GLY A 235 13.35 -4.43 1.31
N LEU A 236 12.09 -3.98 1.44
CA LEU A 236 11.69 -2.87 2.30
C LEU A 236 10.90 -3.33 3.53
N ARG A 237 10.62 -4.64 3.67
CA ARG A 237 9.83 -5.19 4.79
C ARG A 237 10.47 -4.99 6.14
N ASP A 238 11.78 -4.80 6.19
CA ASP A 238 12.50 -4.52 7.43
C ASP A 238 12.31 -3.08 7.90
N TYR A 239 11.83 -2.18 7.04
CA TYR A 239 11.65 -0.77 7.38
C TYR A 239 10.17 -0.37 7.40
N LEU A 240 9.35 -0.95 6.51
CA LEU A 240 7.95 -0.57 6.30
C LEU A 240 6.99 -1.67 6.76
N ASP A 241 5.89 -1.26 7.38
CA ASP A 241 4.83 -2.14 7.86
C ASP A 241 3.71 -2.32 6.81
N PHE A 242 3.92 -3.29 5.92
CA PHE A 242 2.94 -3.64 4.88
C PHE A 242 1.70 -4.39 5.40
N GLU A 243 1.70 -4.86 6.65
CA GLU A 243 0.56 -5.54 7.27
C GLU A 243 -0.47 -4.53 7.79
N SER A 244 -0.01 -3.35 8.22
CA SER A 244 -0.88 -2.22 8.55
C SER A 244 -1.63 -1.68 7.34
N LYS A 245 -2.77 -1.04 7.59
CA LYS A 245 -3.62 -0.39 6.56
C LYS A 245 -3.00 0.91 6.06
N LYS A 246 -1.85 0.80 5.40
CA LYS A 246 -1.04 1.93 4.92
C LYS A 246 -0.74 1.79 3.44
N HIS A 247 -0.83 2.89 2.69
CA HIS A 247 -0.28 2.95 1.34
C HIS A 247 1.09 3.61 1.37
N TYR A 248 1.99 3.14 0.52
CA TYR A 248 3.34 3.66 0.40
C TYR A 248 3.60 4.12 -1.02
N LEU A 249 4.15 5.33 -1.15
CA LEU A 249 4.64 5.89 -2.40
C LEU A 249 6.14 6.16 -2.23
N ILE A 250 7.01 5.52 -2.99
CA ILE A 250 8.45 5.60 -2.76
C ILE A 250 9.14 6.07 -4.03
N ILE A 251 9.63 7.30 -4.00
CA ILE A 251 10.43 7.86 -5.10
C ILE A 251 11.89 7.54 -4.83
N VAL A 252 12.57 7.04 -5.85
CA VAL A 252 14.02 6.81 -5.86
C VAL A 252 14.59 7.34 -7.16
N GLY A 253 15.59 8.22 -7.04
CA GLY A 253 16.45 8.64 -8.15
C GLY A 253 17.65 7.72 -8.30
N SER A 254 18.10 7.56 -9.54
CA SER A 254 19.29 6.79 -9.86
C SER A 254 20.01 7.37 -11.07
N GLN A 255 21.34 7.36 -11.05
CA GLN A 255 22.13 7.74 -12.22
C GLN A 255 21.94 6.76 -13.38
N ASP A 256 21.81 5.46 -13.08
CA ASP A 256 21.74 4.38 -14.08
C ASP A 256 20.30 4.00 -14.46
N HIS A 257 19.34 4.24 -13.57
CA HIS A 257 17.95 3.79 -13.75
C HIS A 257 16.93 4.92 -13.84
N GLY A 258 17.39 6.17 -13.68
CA GLY A 258 16.60 7.38 -13.75
C GLY A 258 15.68 7.57 -12.55
N LEU A 259 14.45 8.03 -12.78
CA LEU A 259 13.48 8.27 -11.71
C LEU A 259 12.45 7.14 -11.68
N VAL A 260 12.27 6.53 -10.51
CA VAL A 260 11.29 5.47 -10.28
C VAL A 260 10.40 5.84 -9.10
N CYS A 261 9.11 5.58 -9.20
CA CYS A 261 8.17 5.63 -8.08
C CYS A 261 7.55 4.25 -7.87
N LEU A 262 7.77 3.67 -6.70
CA LEU A 262 7.12 2.44 -6.26
C LEU A 262 5.79 2.80 -5.59
N VAL A 263 4.69 2.22 -6.05
CA VAL A 263 3.35 2.43 -5.52
C VAL A 263 2.86 1.14 -4.87
N HIS A 264 2.61 1.18 -3.57
CA HIS A 264 2.00 0.10 -2.81
C HIS A 264 0.66 0.57 -2.25
N LEU A 265 -0.44 -0.04 -2.72
CA LEU A 265 -1.78 0.15 -2.17
C LEU A 265 -2.17 -1.09 -1.37
N HIS A 266 -2.16 -0.99 -0.04
CA HIS A 266 -2.52 -2.02 0.93
C HIS A 266 -3.66 -2.94 0.49
N GLY A 267 -3.36 -4.24 0.48
CA GLY A 267 -4.31 -5.31 0.17
C GLY A 267 -4.73 -5.41 -1.31
N MET A 268 -4.16 -4.60 -2.20
CA MET A 268 -4.61 -4.51 -3.59
C MET A 268 -3.46 -4.60 -4.59
N PHE A 269 -2.63 -3.55 -4.67
CA PHE A 269 -1.73 -3.36 -5.80
C PHE A 269 -0.32 -2.98 -5.37
N SER A 270 0.68 -3.47 -6.11
CA SER A 270 2.09 -3.14 -5.93
C SER A 270 2.76 -3.09 -7.29
N VAL A 271 3.35 -1.94 -7.62
CA VAL A 271 4.01 -1.73 -8.91
C VAL A 271 5.14 -0.72 -8.79
N GLY A 272 6.14 -0.82 -9.66
CA GLY A 272 7.07 0.28 -9.91
C GLY A 272 6.75 0.99 -11.22
N VAL A 273 6.72 2.31 -11.16
CA VAL A 273 6.52 3.20 -12.29
C VAL A 273 7.86 3.86 -12.60
N ARG A 274 8.41 3.58 -13.79
CA ARG A 274 9.61 4.25 -14.29
C ARG A 274 9.19 5.60 -14.87
N LEU A 275 9.46 6.66 -14.13
CA LEU A 275 9.00 8.02 -14.40
C LEU A 275 9.94 8.83 -15.28
N SER A 276 11.22 8.46 -15.35
CA SER A 276 12.20 9.01 -16.28
C SER A 276 13.35 8.04 -16.49
N ASN A 277 13.96 8.07 -17.68
CA ASN A 277 15.24 7.41 -17.96
C ASN A 277 16.43 8.36 -17.86
N LEU A 278 16.19 9.66 -17.62
CA LEU A 278 17.26 10.63 -17.40
C LEU A 278 17.91 10.39 -16.04
N PRO A 279 19.22 10.66 -15.87
CA PRO A 279 19.89 10.48 -14.59
C PRO A 279 19.31 11.39 -13.49
N TYR A 280 19.00 10.81 -12.33
CA TYR A 280 18.67 11.54 -11.09
C TYR A 280 19.68 11.20 -9.99
N PRO A 281 19.90 12.08 -8.99
CA PRO A 281 20.83 11.79 -7.90
C PRO A 281 20.45 10.50 -7.15
N ASP A 282 21.42 9.63 -6.85
CA ASP A 282 21.16 8.41 -6.05
C ASP A 282 20.74 8.73 -4.60
N SER A 283 21.03 9.95 -4.15
CA SER A 283 20.57 10.48 -2.86
C SER A 283 19.10 10.93 -2.87
N LEU A 284 18.47 11.03 -4.03
CA LEU A 284 17.05 11.42 -4.13
C LEU A 284 16.20 10.23 -3.71
N ALA A 285 15.68 10.27 -2.48
CA ALA A 285 14.68 9.32 -2.03
C ALA A 285 13.65 10.01 -1.13
N VAL A 286 12.37 9.72 -1.37
CA VAL A 286 11.26 10.22 -0.57
C VAL A 286 10.20 9.13 -0.43
N ILE A 287 9.75 8.91 0.80
CA ILE A 287 8.73 7.92 1.17
C ILE A 287 7.47 8.66 1.61
N GLY A 288 6.42 8.58 0.81
CA GLY A 288 5.07 8.98 1.14
C GLY A 288 4.34 7.87 1.88
N VAL A 289 3.79 8.19 3.05
CA VAL A 289 3.13 7.24 3.94
C VAL A 289 1.71 7.71 4.17
N ASN A 290 0.76 6.98 3.59
CA ASN A 290 -0.67 7.23 3.71
C ASN A 290 -1.28 6.26 4.72
N ASP A 291 -1.56 6.74 5.93
CA ASP A 291 -2.17 5.95 6.99
C ASP A 291 -3.70 6.06 6.93
N ILE A 292 -4.37 4.96 6.57
CA ILE A 292 -5.82 4.94 6.36
C ILE A 292 -6.57 5.08 7.70
N GLU A 293 -6.04 4.49 8.77
CA GLU A 293 -6.69 4.52 10.08
C GLU A 293 -6.54 5.89 10.74
N LYS A 294 -5.35 6.48 10.66
CA LYS A 294 -5.07 7.83 11.18
C LYS A 294 -5.58 8.96 10.28
N LYS A 295 -5.99 8.63 9.05
CA LYS A 295 -6.49 9.60 8.06
C LYS A 295 -5.48 10.69 7.75
N SER A 296 -4.23 10.30 7.53
CA SER A 296 -3.11 11.23 7.41
C SER A 296 -2.12 10.79 6.35
N PHE A 297 -1.45 11.76 5.76
CA PHE A 297 -0.29 11.53 4.90
C PHE A 297 0.93 12.28 5.41
N ARG A 298 2.11 11.65 5.32
CA ARG A 298 3.39 12.31 5.57
C ARG A 298 4.45 11.88 4.56
N LYS A 299 5.36 12.80 4.23
CA LYS A 299 6.60 12.51 3.48
C LYS A 299 7.75 12.30 4.47
N ILE A 300 8.57 11.30 4.22
CA ILE A 300 9.71 10.92 5.05
C ILE A 300 10.93 10.74 4.16
N HIS A 301 12.08 11.22 4.63
CA HIS A 301 13.36 11.03 3.96
C HIS A 301 14.17 9.89 4.60
N PRO A 302 15.13 9.27 3.90
CA PRO A 302 15.87 8.12 4.41
C PRO A 302 16.49 8.32 5.81
N GLU A 303 17.06 9.50 6.09
CA GLU A 303 17.63 9.81 7.41
C GLU A 303 16.58 9.78 8.52
N GLN A 304 15.38 10.31 8.25
CA GLN A 304 14.26 10.29 9.19
C GLN A 304 13.71 8.87 9.36
N LEU A 305 13.67 8.08 8.28
CA LEU A 305 13.25 6.67 8.34
C LEU A 305 14.16 5.89 9.30
N LEU A 306 15.48 6.04 9.20
CA LEU A 306 16.41 5.33 10.07
C LEU A 306 16.21 5.70 11.54
N GLN A 307 15.94 6.98 11.84
CA GLN A 307 15.66 7.46 13.20
C GLN A 307 14.32 6.96 13.76
N GLU A 308 13.33 6.69 12.91
CA GLU A 308 12.02 6.16 13.34
C GLU A 308 12.02 4.63 13.46
N VAL A 309 12.82 3.93 12.64
CA VAL A 309 12.88 2.47 12.59
C VAL A 309 13.85 1.89 13.63
N PHE A 310 14.98 2.57 13.88
CA PHE A 310 16.04 2.09 14.77
C PHE A 310 16.21 2.97 16.00
N ALA A 311 16.57 2.36 17.13
CA ALA A 311 17.09 3.08 18.29
C ALA A 311 18.43 3.75 17.93
N PRO A 312 18.83 4.80 18.66
CA PRO A 312 20.19 5.32 18.58
C PRO A 312 21.22 4.20 18.69
N PRO A 313 22.31 4.22 17.90
CA PRO A 313 23.29 3.14 17.88
C PRO A 313 23.90 2.91 19.27
N GLU A 314 23.92 1.66 19.73
CA GLU A 314 24.62 1.27 20.94
C GLU A 314 26.01 0.74 20.58
N LEU A 315 27.07 1.33 21.15
CA LEU A 315 28.44 0.88 20.95
C LEU A 315 28.87 -0.12 22.03
N ARG A 316 29.39 -1.26 21.60
CA ARG A 316 30.05 -2.27 22.43
C ARG A 316 31.48 -2.46 21.97
N PHE A 317 32.41 -2.54 22.90
CA PHE A 317 33.83 -2.63 22.59
C PHE A 317 34.35 -4.05 22.81
N GLN A 318 35.22 -4.49 21.92
CA GLN A 318 36.06 -5.67 22.13
C GLN A 318 37.46 -5.21 22.50
N TYR A 319 38.04 -5.86 23.50
CA TYR A 319 39.27 -5.41 24.13
C TYR A 319 40.41 -6.40 23.95
N TYR A 320 41.62 -5.87 23.92
CA TYR A 320 42.82 -6.67 24.11
C TYR A 320 43.31 -6.56 25.55
N PHE A 321 43.53 -7.71 26.19
CA PHE A 321 44.17 -7.80 27.49
C PHE A 321 45.44 -8.65 27.39
N PRO A 322 46.59 -8.16 27.86
CA PRO A 322 47.85 -8.92 27.78
C PRO A 322 47.89 -10.12 28.72
N THR A 323 47.01 -10.18 29.73
CA THR A 323 46.94 -11.28 30.71
C THR A 323 45.50 -11.54 31.16
N GLU A 324 45.21 -12.77 31.60
CA GLU A 324 43.91 -13.13 32.21
C GLU A 324 43.62 -12.29 33.47
N HIS A 325 44.65 -11.94 34.24
CA HIS A 325 44.50 -11.10 35.42
C HIS A 325 44.00 -9.69 35.06
N ALA A 326 44.52 -9.08 34.01
CA ALA A 326 44.07 -7.77 33.53
C ALA A 326 42.61 -7.83 33.01
N ALA A 327 42.23 -8.93 32.36
CA ALA A 327 40.86 -9.17 31.93
C ALA A 327 39.91 -9.29 33.14
N GLN A 328 40.30 -10.05 34.18
CA GLN A 328 39.50 -10.20 35.39
C GLN A 328 39.34 -8.87 36.14
N GLU A 329 40.43 -8.09 36.27
CA GLU A 329 40.39 -6.77 36.89
C GLU A 329 39.42 -5.83 36.16
N PHE A 330 39.40 -5.88 34.82
CA PHE A 330 38.43 -5.13 34.02
C PHE A 330 36.99 -5.61 34.23
N LEU A 331 36.75 -6.92 34.27
CA LEU A 331 35.42 -7.48 34.55
C LEU A 331 34.90 -7.06 35.93
N ASP A 332 35.76 -7.06 36.94
CA ASP A 332 35.42 -6.59 38.28
C ASP A 332 35.04 -5.09 38.25
N LEU A 333 35.77 -4.27 37.49
CA LEU A 333 35.44 -2.85 37.29
C LEU A 333 34.09 -2.65 36.60
N GLN A 334 33.72 -3.49 35.63
CA GLN A 334 32.42 -3.43 34.94
C GLN A 334 31.22 -3.68 35.85
N THR A 335 31.43 -4.30 37.02
CA THR A 335 30.35 -4.52 38.00
C THR A 335 30.00 -3.26 38.80
N SER A 336 30.83 -2.22 38.74
CA SER A 336 30.60 -0.96 39.44
C SER A 336 29.50 -0.14 38.79
N GLU A 337 28.63 0.47 39.61
CA GLU A 337 27.60 1.42 39.13
C GLU A 337 28.20 2.70 38.53
N GLU A 338 29.46 3.03 38.88
CA GLU A 338 30.20 4.18 38.33
C GLU A 338 30.98 3.83 37.04
N PHE A 339 30.90 2.57 36.58
CA PHE A 339 31.58 2.16 35.37
C PHE A 339 31.04 2.90 34.15
N GLY A 340 31.94 3.49 33.39
CA GLY A 340 31.58 4.15 32.15
C GLY A 340 32.80 4.44 31.28
N PHE A 341 32.57 5.13 30.18
CA PHE A 341 33.62 5.58 29.29
C PHE A 341 33.71 7.09 29.32
N HIS A 342 34.92 7.61 29.20
CA HIS A 342 35.11 9.04 29.03
C HIS A 342 34.53 9.47 27.66
N THR A 343 33.59 10.40 27.69
CA THR A 343 32.96 10.99 26.50
C THR A 343 33.11 12.52 26.52
N THR A 344 33.09 13.13 25.35
CA THR A 344 33.05 14.60 25.17
C THR A 344 31.85 14.98 24.32
N GLU A 345 31.59 16.28 24.16
CA GLU A 345 30.58 16.77 23.20
C GLU A 345 30.88 16.34 21.75
N ALA A 346 32.15 16.05 21.44
CA ALA A 346 32.59 15.55 20.14
C ALA A 346 32.53 14.02 20.01
N GLY A 347 32.04 13.29 21.01
CA GLY A 347 31.86 11.83 20.97
C GLY A 347 32.83 11.06 21.86
N HIS A 348 33.40 9.97 21.33
CA HIS A 348 34.33 9.10 22.06
C HIS A 348 35.78 9.44 21.71
N PRO A 349 36.50 10.19 22.57
CA PRO A 349 37.92 10.46 22.37
C PRO A 349 38.72 9.17 22.50
N VAL A 350 39.76 9.07 21.69
CA VAL A 350 40.66 7.91 21.66
C VAL A 350 42.08 8.34 21.94
N PHE A 351 42.86 7.44 22.53
CA PHE A 351 44.17 7.73 23.12
C PHE A 351 45.24 6.77 22.60
N ASP A 352 46.49 7.21 22.63
CA ASP A 352 47.65 6.33 22.49
C ASP A 352 47.90 5.51 23.77
N SER A 353 48.88 4.60 23.74
CA SER A 353 49.26 3.76 24.88
C SER A 353 49.82 4.54 26.07
N GLN A 354 50.20 5.81 25.89
CA GLN A 354 50.67 6.71 26.95
C GLN A 354 49.55 7.58 27.52
N GLY A 355 48.35 7.53 26.94
CA GLY A 355 47.18 8.30 27.35
C GLY A 355 47.11 9.71 26.76
N ASN A 356 47.89 10.00 25.72
CA ASN A 356 47.74 11.24 24.97
C ASN A 356 46.54 11.12 24.02
N PRO A 357 45.67 12.14 23.93
CA PRO A 357 44.54 12.12 23.00
C PRO A 357 45.06 12.13 21.55
N LEU A 358 44.42 11.35 20.70
CA LEU A 358 44.66 11.37 19.26
C LEU A 358 43.78 12.44 18.59
N ASP A 359 44.23 12.96 17.44
CA ASP A 359 43.51 13.99 16.67
C ASP A 359 42.22 13.49 15.99
N SER A 360 41.97 12.17 16.01
CA SER A 360 40.79 11.52 15.43
C SER A 360 39.93 10.94 16.54
N ASP A 361 38.62 10.86 16.31
CA ASP A 361 37.68 10.21 17.21
C ASP A 361 37.44 8.74 16.84
N LEU A 362 36.71 8.02 17.69
CA LEU A 362 36.39 6.61 17.46
C LEU A 362 35.65 6.37 16.13
N TYR A 363 34.70 7.22 15.76
CA TYR A 363 33.93 7.06 14.53
C TYR A 363 34.79 7.23 13.28
N SER A 364 35.72 8.18 13.28
CA SER A 364 36.70 8.33 12.21
C SER A 364 37.54 7.06 12.05
N LYS A 365 37.95 6.47 13.18
CA LYS A 365 38.70 5.20 13.20
C LYS A 365 37.88 4.01 12.72
N MET A 366 36.60 3.93 13.09
CA MET A 366 35.68 2.92 12.56
C MET A 366 35.55 3.03 11.04
N LYS A 367 35.43 4.25 10.51
CA LYS A 367 35.31 4.51 9.06
C LYS A 367 36.54 4.07 8.25
N GLU A 368 37.75 4.19 8.81
CA GLU A 368 38.97 3.68 8.18
C GLU A 368 38.91 2.14 7.95
N SER A 369 38.17 1.43 8.81
CA SER A 369 37.99 -0.04 8.76
C SER A 369 36.69 -0.50 8.10
N GLU A 370 35.91 0.40 7.49
CA GLU A 370 34.57 0.10 6.95
C GLU A 370 34.58 -1.05 5.93
N HIS A 371 35.65 -1.18 5.15
CA HIS A 371 35.86 -2.24 4.16
C HIS A 371 36.07 -3.65 4.75
N LEU A 372 36.26 -3.76 6.08
CA LEU A 372 36.46 -5.01 6.81
C LEU A 372 35.26 -5.37 7.72
N VAL A 373 34.18 -4.60 7.65
CA VAL A 373 33.02 -4.76 8.53
C VAL A 373 32.32 -6.10 8.28
N THR A 374 31.96 -6.76 9.38
CA THR A 374 31.04 -7.89 9.34
C THR A 374 29.70 -7.49 9.94
N SER A 375 28.62 -7.93 9.31
CA SER A 375 27.25 -7.61 9.73
C SER A 375 26.49 -8.87 10.12
N GLU A 376 25.69 -8.79 11.18
CA GLU A 376 24.79 -9.86 11.60
C GLU A 376 23.43 -9.32 12.05
N ALA A 377 22.38 -10.14 11.97
CA ALA A 377 21.06 -9.79 12.47
C ALA A 377 21.00 -9.93 14.00
N LEU A 378 20.36 -8.98 14.68
CA LEU A 378 20.14 -9.04 16.12
C LEU A 378 18.90 -9.87 16.47
N GLU A 379 18.97 -10.58 17.60
CA GLU A 379 17.81 -11.26 18.18
C GLU A 379 16.75 -10.22 18.59
N GLY A 380 15.55 -10.28 18.01
CA GLY A 380 14.50 -9.27 18.20
C GLY A 380 14.42 -8.19 17.12
N GLY A 381 15.28 -8.23 16.10
CA GLY A 381 15.26 -7.31 14.96
C GLY A 381 16.32 -6.20 15.06
N GLY A 382 16.85 -5.79 13.91
CA GLY A 382 17.99 -4.88 13.81
C GLY A 382 19.27 -5.55 13.33
N ILE A 383 20.34 -4.76 13.27
CA ILE A 383 21.63 -5.18 12.68
C ILE A 383 22.76 -4.81 13.65
N ALA A 384 23.75 -5.69 13.75
CA ALA A 384 25.01 -5.41 14.42
C ALA A 384 26.13 -5.34 13.39
N HIS A 385 26.90 -4.25 13.40
CA HIS A 385 28.10 -4.08 12.59
C HIS A 385 29.33 -4.19 13.49
N THR A 386 30.29 -5.04 13.14
CA THR A 386 31.57 -5.14 13.86
C THR A 386 32.69 -4.55 13.00
N PHE A 387 33.28 -3.47 13.50
CA PHE A 387 34.37 -2.71 12.90
C PHE A 387 35.70 -3.11 13.55
N PRO A 388 36.60 -3.81 12.85
CA PRO A 388 37.90 -4.17 13.41
C PRO A 388 38.84 -2.96 13.43
N ILE A 389 39.40 -2.64 14.59
CA ILE A 389 40.32 -1.51 14.74
C ILE A 389 41.73 -1.97 14.35
N GLN A 390 42.29 -1.34 13.31
CA GLN A 390 43.60 -1.68 12.77
C GLN A 390 44.76 -1.04 13.56
N ASP A 391 44.49 0.10 14.20
CA ASP A 391 45.49 0.85 14.96
C ASP A 391 45.51 0.44 16.43
N GLU A 392 46.66 0.63 17.08
CA GLU A 392 46.75 0.50 18.54
C GLU A 392 46.06 1.70 19.20
N LEU A 393 44.80 1.49 19.62
CA LEU A 393 43.91 2.55 20.08
C LEU A 393 43.34 2.21 21.46
N PHE A 394 43.29 3.21 22.32
CA PHE A 394 42.82 3.06 23.70
C PHE A 394 41.63 3.96 23.99
N ILE A 395 40.72 3.48 24.82
CA ILE A 395 39.66 4.29 25.44
C ILE A 395 39.88 4.38 26.94
N LYS A 396 39.41 5.48 27.54
CA LYS A 396 39.55 5.74 28.98
C LYS A 396 38.27 5.34 29.73
N ILE A 397 38.45 4.53 30.77
CA ILE A 397 37.37 4.01 31.62
C ILE A 397 37.18 4.91 32.85
N LEU A 398 35.93 5.10 33.27
CA LEU A 398 35.53 5.78 34.49
C LEU A 398 35.18 4.76 35.59
N PRO A 399 35.43 5.08 36.88
CA PRO A 399 36.07 6.30 37.38
C PRO A 399 37.61 6.23 37.39
N THR A 400 38.20 5.06 37.13
CA THR A 400 39.64 4.80 37.36
C THR A 400 40.60 5.58 36.45
N GLY A 401 40.14 6.05 35.30
CA GLY A 401 40.96 6.69 34.28
C GLY A 401 41.89 5.72 33.53
N LYS A 402 41.75 4.41 33.75
CA LYS A 402 42.55 3.38 33.07
C LYS A 402 42.29 3.38 31.56
N LEU A 403 43.36 3.12 30.81
CA LEU A 403 43.31 2.94 29.36
C LEU A 403 43.13 1.46 29.05
N VAL A 404 42.21 1.15 28.14
CA VAL A 404 42.04 -0.20 27.61
C VAL A 404 42.06 -0.17 26.10
N GLN A 405 42.84 -1.07 25.53
CA GLN A 405 43.01 -1.19 24.09
C GLN A 405 41.74 -1.77 23.48
N VAL A 406 41.24 -1.12 22.43
CA VAL A 406 40.10 -1.57 21.64
C VAL A 406 40.61 -2.24 20.37
N ILE A 407 40.14 -3.46 20.12
CA ILE A 407 40.48 -4.23 18.91
C ILE A 407 39.33 -4.31 17.92
N ALA A 408 38.10 -4.12 18.38
CA ALA A 408 36.94 -3.97 17.51
C ALA A 408 35.83 -3.20 18.23
N VAL A 409 34.99 -2.54 17.45
CA VAL A 409 33.76 -1.88 17.93
C VAL A 409 32.57 -2.56 17.26
N ARG A 410 31.64 -3.03 18.08
CA ARG A 410 30.35 -3.56 17.66
C ARG A 410 29.30 -2.47 17.85
N GLU A 411 28.75 -1.96 16.75
CA GLU A 411 27.64 -1.02 16.75
C GLU A 411 26.33 -1.80 16.55
N GLU A 412 25.39 -1.66 17.48
CA GLU A 412 24.08 -2.30 17.45
C GLU A 412 22.99 -1.29 17.11
N LEU A 413 22.34 -1.49 15.97
CA LEU A 413 21.16 -0.76 15.52
C LEU A 413 19.93 -1.63 15.80
N ARG A 414 19.35 -1.50 16.99
CA ARG A 414 18.15 -2.27 17.35
C ARG A 414 16.93 -1.70 16.68
N GLN A 415 16.15 -2.55 16.03
CA GLN A 415 14.89 -2.15 15.45
C GLN A 415 13.85 -1.90 16.55
N ILE A 416 13.22 -0.74 16.54
CA ILE A 416 12.19 -0.35 17.52
C ILE A 416 10.79 -0.29 16.91
N ALA A 417 10.69 -0.12 15.59
CA ALA A 417 9.43 -0.05 14.88
C ALA A 417 9.56 -0.47 13.41
N LYS A 418 8.41 -0.68 12.77
CA LYS A 418 8.24 -0.65 11.31
C LYS A 418 7.26 0.45 10.99
N LEU A 419 7.54 1.17 9.91
CA LEU A 419 6.88 2.44 9.63
C LEU A 419 5.55 2.29 8.90
#